data_AF-M3GU72-F1
#
_entry.id   AF-M3GU72-F1
#
_cell.length_a   1.000
_cell.length_b   1.000
_cell.length_c   1.000
_cell.angle_alpha   90.00
_cell.angle_beta   90.00
_cell.angle_gamma   90.00
#
_symmetry.space_group_name_H-M   'P 1'
#
loop_
_entity.id
_entity.type
_entity.pdbx_description
1 polymer ?
#
loop_
_entity_poly.entity_id
_entity_poly.type
_entity_poly.pdbx_seq_one_letter_code
_entity_poly.pdbx_strand_id
1 'polypeptide(L)'
;MKIVSIEFSHGPVSVYAHSFESERVTKYVKEYLHTFPQFQDVTHELTPGIGRVTICSSCPSVIPFEFSNTFGTLILHFSTGRDSINHDVILSSLQDPDEKMAIARIIKSIRNLISLNKVEYISA
;
A
#
# COMPACT_ATOMS: atom_id res chain seq x y z
N MET A 1 16.65 -1.09 1.86
CA MET A 1 15.38 -1.13 1.09
C MET A 1 15.09 -2.58 0.76
N LYS A 2 14.12 -3.19 1.42
CA LYS A 2 13.68 -4.56 1.16
C LYS A 2 12.19 -4.53 0.84
N ILE A 3 11.80 -5.20 -0.23
CA ILE A 3 10.40 -5.52 -0.52
C ILE A 3 10.27 -7.03 -0.59
N VAL A 4 9.31 -7.55 0.15
CA VAL A 4 8.82 -8.92 0.00
C VAL A 4 7.42 -8.79 -0.56
N SER A 5 7.24 -9.28 -1.78
CA SER A 5 5.96 -9.33 -2.45
C SER A 5 5.52 -10.77 -2.47
N ILE A 6 4.27 -11.04 -2.09
CA ILE A 6 3.64 -12.34 -2.26
C ILE A 6 2.37 -12.12 -3.08
N GLU A 7 2.22 -12.88 -4.16
CA GLU A 7 0.97 -12.93 -4.92
C GLU A 7 0.21 -14.20 -4.57
N PHE A 8 -1.09 -14.09 -4.33
CA PHE A 8 -2.02 -15.21 -4.21
C PHE A 8 -3.10 -15.04 -5.27
N SER A 9 -3.27 -16.02 -6.16
CA SER A 9 -4.29 -15.97 -7.21
C SER A 9 -5.27 -17.12 -7.05
N HIS A 10 -6.57 -16.81 -6.98
CA HIS A 10 -7.67 -17.78 -6.91
C HIS A 10 -8.77 -17.42 -7.92
N GLY A 11 -8.80 -18.14 -9.05
CA GLY A 11 -9.73 -17.85 -10.14
C GLY A 11 -9.49 -16.45 -10.74
N PRO A 12 -10.50 -15.56 -10.80
CA PRO A 12 -10.34 -14.21 -11.32
C PRO A 12 -9.78 -13.19 -10.32
N VAL A 13 -9.43 -13.61 -9.09
CA VAL A 13 -8.95 -12.71 -8.03
C VAL A 13 -7.48 -12.95 -7.75
N SER A 14 -6.70 -11.88 -7.75
CA SER A 14 -5.27 -11.84 -7.41
C SER A 14 -5.02 -10.86 -6.26
N VAL A 15 -4.44 -11.37 -5.17
CA VAL A 15 -4.09 -10.61 -3.97
C VAL A 15 -2.58 -10.44 -3.92
N TYR A 16 -2.12 -9.20 -3.86
CA TYR A 16 -0.71 -8.84 -3.80
C TYR A 16 -0.39 -8.28 -2.41
N ALA A 17 0.34 -9.02 -1.59
CA ALA A 17 0.81 -8.55 -0.30
C ALA A 17 2.26 -8.03 -0.44
N HIS A 18 2.47 -6.74 -0.20
CA HIS A 18 3.77 -6.10 -0.28
C HIS A 18 4.23 -5.64 1.12
N SER A 19 5.22 -6.32 1.67
CA SER A 19 5.94 -5.84 2.86
C SER A 19 7.14 -5.01 2.41
N PHE A 20 7.30 -3.79 2.91
CA PHE A 20 8.41 -2.91 2.58
C PHE A 20 9.02 -2.29 3.83
N GLU A 21 10.31 -2.03 3.74
CA GLU A 21 11.05 -1.19 4.68
C GLU A 21 11.63 -0.02 3.88
N SER A 22 10.89 1.10 3.86
CA SER A 22 11.19 2.25 3.00
C SER A 22 10.74 3.57 3.62
N GLU A 23 11.68 4.50 3.80
CA GLU A 23 11.40 5.88 4.20
C GLU A 23 10.46 6.58 3.23
N ARG A 24 10.63 6.32 1.93
CA ARG A 24 9.85 6.97 0.87
C ARG A 24 8.38 6.56 0.91
N VAL A 25 8.09 5.27 1.10
CA VAL A 25 6.70 4.81 1.24
C VAL A 25 6.12 5.29 2.56
N THR A 26 6.90 5.25 3.64
CA THR A 26 6.50 5.75 4.96
C THR A 26 6.08 7.23 4.88
N LYS A 27 6.84 8.06 4.17
CA LYS A 27 6.50 9.47 3.94
C LYS A 27 5.11 9.62 3.32
N TYR A 28 4.81 8.90 2.24
CA TYR A 28 3.52 9.03 1.56
C TYR A 28 2.35 8.47 2.36
N VAL A 29 2.60 7.49 3.22
CA VAL A 29 1.59 6.99 4.15
C VAL A 29 1.29 8.01 5.24
N LYS A 30 2.30 8.72 5.75
CA LYS A 30 2.06 9.85 6.66
C LYS A 30 1.21 10.91 5.97
N GLU A 31 1.55 11.28 4.73
CA GLU A 31 0.78 12.25 3.95
C GLU A 31 -0.69 11.81 3.82
N TYR A 32 -0.93 10.52 3.57
CA TYR A 32 -2.28 9.96 3.52
C TYR A 32 -2.97 9.97 4.88
N LEU A 33 -2.35 9.44 5.93
CA LEU A 33 -2.98 9.39 7.26
C LEU A 33 -3.27 10.79 7.82
N HIS A 34 -2.49 11.80 7.44
CA HIS A 34 -2.71 13.19 7.84
C HIS A 34 -4.02 13.78 7.28
N THR A 35 -4.63 13.18 6.24
CA THR A 35 -5.97 13.60 5.78
C THR A 35 -7.07 13.24 6.78
N PHE A 36 -6.79 12.33 7.72
CA PHE A 36 -7.73 11.92 8.75
C PHE A 36 -7.38 12.59 10.10
N PRO A 37 -8.30 13.37 10.70
CA PRO A 37 -8.06 14.01 11.99
C PRO A 37 -7.63 13.03 13.09
N GLN A 38 -8.19 11.81 13.09
CA GLN A 38 -7.88 10.78 14.09
C GLN A 38 -6.43 10.28 14.09
N PHE A 39 -5.66 10.53 13.02
CA PHE A 39 -4.29 10.04 12.88
C PHE A 39 -3.24 11.15 12.97
N GLN A 40 -3.63 12.43 13.07
CA GLN A 40 -2.70 13.56 13.12
C GLN A 40 -1.68 13.40 14.25
N ASP A 41 -2.14 13.02 15.44
CA ASP A 41 -1.31 12.83 16.63
C ASP A 41 -0.47 11.54 16.59
N VAL A 42 -0.69 10.64 15.63
CA VAL A 42 0.06 9.38 15.53
C VAL A 42 1.04 9.42 14.36
N THR A 43 0.80 10.29 13.37
CA THR A 43 1.63 10.39 12.17
C THR A 43 3.07 10.85 12.44
N HIS A 44 3.29 11.65 13.48
CA HIS A 44 4.63 12.10 13.86
C HIS A 44 5.47 10.96 14.45
N GLU A 45 4.84 10.01 15.14
CA GLU A 45 5.47 8.83 15.73
C GLU A 45 5.78 7.72 14.71
N LEU A 46 5.24 7.81 13.49
CA LEU A 46 5.52 6.89 12.41
C LEU A 46 6.99 6.98 11.98
N THR A 47 7.91 6.27 12.62
CA THR A 47 9.28 6.15 12.12
C THR A 47 9.31 5.26 10.87
N PRO A 48 10.27 5.47 9.94
CA PRO A 48 10.55 4.48 8.91
C PRO A 48 10.73 3.10 9.55
N GLY A 49 9.86 2.16 9.20
CA GLY A 49 9.80 0.84 9.80
C GLY A 49 9.30 -0.21 8.81
N ILE A 50 8.99 -1.40 9.31
CA ILE A 50 8.39 -2.48 8.52
C ILE A 50 6.91 -2.13 8.29
N GLY A 51 6.62 -1.64 7.09
CA GLY A 51 5.24 -1.41 6.63
C GLY A 51 4.78 -2.56 5.74
N ARG A 52 3.49 -2.85 5.72
CA ARG A 52 2.88 -3.82 4.82
C ARG A 52 1.67 -3.19 4.14
N VAL A 53 1.70 -3.15 2.82
CA VAL A 53 0.57 -2.75 1.98
C VAL A 53 0.09 -4.00 1.27
N THR A 54 -1.16 -4.38 1.49
CA THR A 54 -1.80 -5.47 0.74
C THR A 54 -2.79 -4.87 -0.25
N ILE A 55 -2.63 -5.22 -1.53
CA ILE A 55 -3.46 -4.75 -2.62
C ILE A 55 -4.27 -5.95 -3.11
N CYS A 56 -5.59 -5.89 -2.95
CA CYS A 56 -6.50 -6.91 -3.46
C CYS A 56 -7.05 -6.45 -4.81
N SER A 57 -6.88 -7.24 -5.86
CA SER A 57 -7.35 -6.92 -7.21
C SER A 57 -8.05 -8.12 -7.86
N SER A 58 -9.16 -7.88 -8.55
CA SER A 58 -9.75 -8.86 -9.48
C SER A 58 -9.21 -8.74 -10.90
N CYS A 59 -8.17 -7.92 -11.10
CA CYS A 59 -7.54 -7.72 -12.39
C CYS A 59 -6.21 -8.49 -12.42
N PRO A 60 -5.96 -9.36 -13.41
CA PRO A 60 -4.71 -10.11 -13.53
C PRO A 60 -3.55 -9.30 -14.15
N SER A 61 -3.81 -8.10 -14.72
CA SER A 61 -2.78 -7.24 -15.34
C SER A 61 -1.97 -6.39 -14.34
N VAL A 62 -1.87 -6.85 -13.10
CA VAL A 62 -1.55 -6.01 -11.92
C VAL A 62 -0.07 -6.01 -11.58
N ILE A 63 0.78 -6.29 -12.56
CA ILE A 63 2.15 -5.82 -12.56
C ILE A 63 2.37 -5.10 -13.89
N PRO A 64 2.61 -3.78 -13.92
CA PRO A 64 2.86 -2.86 -12.81
C PRO A 64 1.74 -1.80 -12.70
N PHE A 65 0.93 -1.90 -11.65
CA PHE A 65 -0.20 -1.03 -11.28
C PHE A 65 -0.28 0.34 -11.99
N GLU A 66 -1.28 0.55 -12.84
CA GLU A 66 -1.77 1.89 -13.18
C GLU A 66 -2.93 2.19 -12.26
N PHE A 67 -2.89 3.32 -11.53
CA PHE A 67 -3.98 3.74 -10.65
C PHE A 67 -5.31 3.72 -11.42
N SER A 68 -6.13 2.70 -11.17
CA SER A 68 -7.43 2.53 -11.78
C SER A 68 -8.46 2.32 -10.69
N ASN A 69 -9.66 2.85 -10.91
CA ASN A 69 -10.79 2.66 -9.99
C ASN A 69 -11.28 1.20 -9.95
N THR A 70 -10.63 0.29 -10.69
CA THR A 70 -10.95 -1.14 -10.76
C THR A 70 -10.22 -1.98 -9.70
N PHE A 71 -9.29 -1.39 -8.95
CA PHE A 71 -8.68 -2.08 -7.81
C PHE A 71 -9.67 -2.17 -6.64
N GLY A 72 -9.76 -3.36 -6.03
CA GLY A 72 -10.79 -3.68 -5.04
C GLY A 72 -10.59 -2.97 -3.70
N THR A 73 -9.47 -3.20 -3.03
CA THR A 73 -9.19 -2.60 -1.70
C THR A 73 -7.69 -2.60 -1.44
N LEU A 74 -7.18 -1.54 -0.84
CA LEU A 74 -5.80 -1.40 -0.41
C LEU A 74 -5.77 -1.38 1.13
N ILE A 75 -5.19 -2.40 1.71
CA ILE A 75 -5.06 -2.58 3.16
C ILE A 75 -3.68 -2.08 3.58
N LEU A 76 -3.67 -0.96 4.29
CA LEU A 76 -2.48 -0.36 4.87
C LEU A 76 -2.28 -0.89 6.28
N HIS A 77 -1.23 -1.67 6.49
CA HIS A 77 -0.75 -2.04 7.82
C HIS A 77 0.60 -1.36 8.07
N PHE A 78 0.67 -0.52 9.09
CA PHE A 78 1.91 0.10 9.55
C PHE A 78 2.13 -0.21 11.02
N SER A 79 3.36 -0.58 11.38
CA SER A 79 3.72 -0.70 12.78
C SER A 79 4.99 0.08 13.09
N THR A 80 4.97 0.78 14.23
CA THR A 80 6.13 1.46 14.83
C THR A 80 6.87 0.56 15.83
N GLY A 81 6.43 -0.70 15.99
CA GLY A 81 6.86 -1.62 17.05
C GLY A 81 6.20 -1.36 18.41
N ARG A 82 5.61 -0.17 18.63
CA ARG A 82 4.75 0.14 19.78
C ARG A 82 3.27 0.12 19.40
N ASP A 83 2.95 0.72 18.26
CA ASP A 83 1.59 0.84 17.77
C ASP A 83 1.48 0.23 16.37
N SER A 84 0.25 -0.14 16.01
CA SER A 84 -0.08 -0.60 14.66
C SER A 84 -1.31 0.12 14.15
N ILE A 85 -1.23 0.65 12.94
CA ILE A 85 -2.34 1.26 12.22
C ILE A 85 -2.75 0.29 11.12
N ASN A 86 -4.01 -0.11 11.15
CA ASN A 86 -4.67 -0.87 10.09
C ASN A 86 -5.73 0.01 9.47
N HIS A 87 -5.64 0.23 8.16
CA HIS A 87 -6.58 1.07 7.45
C HIS A 87 -6.90 0.50 6.08
N ASP A 88 -8.19 0.29 5.82
CA ASP A 88 -8.70 -0.25 4.58
C ASP A 88 -9.15 0.87 3.66
N VAL A 89 -8.59 0.91 2.46
CA VAL A 89 -8.85 1.94 1.46
C VAL A 89 -9.58 1.32 0.29
N ILE A 90 -10.87 1.62 0.17
CA ILE A 90 -11.68 1.22 -0.97
C ILE A 90 -11.47 2.27 -2.07
N LEU A 91 -10.69 1.91 -3.10
CA LEU A 91 -10.23 2.87 -4.11
C LEU A 91 -11.39 3.47 -4.93
N SER A 92 -12.45 2.69 -5.14
CA SER A 92 -13.67 3.15 -5.82
C SER A 92 -14.50 4.15 -5.02
N SER A 93 -14.36 4.18 -3.70
CA SER A 93 -15.12 5.10 -2.82
C SER A 93 -14.35 6.38 -2.47
N LEU A 94 -13.08 6.49 -2.85
CA LEU A 94 -12.33 7.72 -2.66
C LEU A 94 -12.99 8.84 -3.47
N GLN A 95 -13.44 9.90 -2.79
CA GLN A 95 -13.99 11.09 -3.44
C GLN A 95 -13.03 12.27 -3.32
N ASP A 96 -12.37 12.39 -2.16
CA ASP A 96 -11.45 13.47 -1.84
C ASP A 96 -10.21 13.48 -2.77
N PRO A 97 -9.93 14.62 -3.45
CA PRO A 97 -8.78 14.73 -4.35
C PRO A 97 -7.42 14.57 -3.65
N ASP A 98 -7.29 15.00 -2.40
CA ASP A 98 -6.03 14.93 -1.65
C ASP A 98 -5.76 13.49 -1.21
N GLU A 99 -6.79 12.77 -0.75
CA GLU A 99 -6.72 11.33 -0.47
C GLU A 99 -6.33 10.54 -1.72
N LYS A 100 -6.98 10.82 -2.86
CA LYS A 100 -6.63 10.17 -4.15
C LYS A 100 -5.18 10.40 -4.52
N MET A 101 -4.71 11.63 -4.39
CA MET A 101 -3.33 11.98 -4.72
C MET A 101 -2.33 11.29 -3.79
N ALA A 102 -2.61 11.23 -2.49
CA ALA A 102 -1.76 10.56 -1.52
C ALA A 102 -1.67 9.05 -1.79
N ILE A 103 -2.80 8.38 -2.03
CA ILE A 103 -2.84 6.95 -2.39
C ILE A 103 -2.09 6.68 -3.70
N ALA A 104 -2.26 7.53 -4.72
CA ALA A 104 -1.55 7.38 -5.98
C ALA A 104 -0.02 7.46 -5.80
N ARG A 105 0.47 8.31 -4.88
CA ARG A 105 1.90 8.39 -4.53
C ARG A 105 2.40 7.14 -3.81
N ILE A 106 1.59 6.53 -2.93
CA ILE A 106 1.91 5.26 -2.27
C ILE A 106 2.05 4.14 -3.31
N ILE A 107 1.04 3.95 -4.16
CA ILE A 107 1.04 2.92 -5.20
C ILE A 107 2.23 3.10 -6.16
N LYS A 108 2.47 4.33 -6.63
CA LYS A 108 3.62 4.64 -7.50
C LYS A 108 4.95 4.31 -6.82
N SER A 109 5.07 4.60 -5.53
CA SER A 109 6.31 4.32 -4.79
C SER A 109 6.53 2.82 -4.62
N ILE A 110 5.50 2.06 -4.24
CA ILE A 110 5.57 0.60 -4.16
C ILE A 110 5.92 0.00 -5.51
N ARG A 111 5.30 0.46 -6.60
CA ARG A 111 5.63 0.05 -7.97
C ARG A 111 7.10 0.30 -8.31
N ASN A 112 7.60 1.49 -8.01
CA ASN A 112 9.01 1.82 -8.25
C ASN A 112 9.93 0.89 -7.43
N LEU A 113 9.60 0.65 -6.17
CA LEU A 113 10.37 -0.26 -5.33
C LEU A 113 10.33 -1.70 -5.84
N ILE A 114 9.18 -2.18 -6.33
CA ILE A 114 9.03 -3.49 -6.96
C ILE A 114 9.85 -3.56 -8.25
N SER A 115 9.84 -2.53 -9.11
CA SER A 115 10.66 -2.56 -10.33
C SER A 115 12.16 -2.62 -10.05
N LEU A 116 12.59 -2.17 -8.87
CA LEU A 116 13.97 -2.18 -8.43
C LEU A 116 14.35 -3.45 -7.66
N ASN A 117 13.40 -4.30 -7.26
CA ASN A 117 13.62 -5.53 -6.49
C ASN A 117 12.99 -6.74 -7.20
N LYS A 118 13.70 -7.87 -7.32
CA LYS A 118 13.08 -9.09 -7.85
C LYS A 118 11.92 -9.51 -6.95
N VAL A 119 10.71 -9.61 -7.51
CA VAL A 119 9.53 -10.15 -6.84
C VAL A 119 9.70 -11.65 -6.67
N GLU A 120 9.50 -12.16 -5.46
CA GLU A 120 9.35 -13.59 -5.23
C GLU A 120 7.90 -13.96 -5.54
N TYR A 121 7.70 -14.85 -6.50
CA TYR A 121 6.37 -15.27 -6.94
C TYR A 121 6.06 -16.62 -6.33
N ILE A 122 4.97 -16.72 -5.56
CA ILE A 122 4.55 -17.98 -4.92
C ILE A 122 3.23 -18.37 -5.56
N SER A 123 3.23 -19.40 -6.41
CA SER A 123 1.97 -20.00 -6.88
C SER A 123 1.33 -20.75 -5.72
N ALA A 124 0.06 -20.48 -5.46
CA ALA A 124 -0.79 -21.33 -4.62
C ALA A 124 -1.15 -22.64 -5.35
#